data_AF-E6Q4S6-F1
#
_entry.id   AF-E6Q4S6-F1
#
_cell.length_a   1.000
_cell.length_b   1.000
_cell.length_c   1.000
_cell.angle_alpha   90.00
_cell.angle_beta   90.00
_cell.angle_gamma   90.00
#
_symmetry.space_group_name_H-M   'P 1'
#
loop_
_entity.id
_entity.type
_entity.pdbx_description
1 polymer ?
#
loop_
_entity_poly.entity_id
_entity_poly.type
_entity_poly.pdbx_seq_one_letter_code
_entity_poly.pdbx_strand_id
1 'polypeptide(L)'
;MDLEASETPVLARVEPATVAIVGRPNVGKSALFNRLVGARLAIVEDTPGVTRDRLYALAEWQGRTFNLVDTAGIDPEAAVAHGDAFAETTRRQAEAAAAAADAILFVVDAREGANPLDEDVATILRRIRRKIILVANKAESPSAADSATAEFSRLGFGVPIVVSAIHGEGTGDLLDRIVEALPENTPNAVRSGEISLAIVGRPNVGKSSLLNSLVGQERAIVSDVAGTTRDAIDTELLWRGGKYRLVDTAGMRKRPEAIGDIEYYATLRSLNALARCDIALIVFDSMHGITAQDRRLVGLAIEERKGVILVGNKWDLVREQGEYQQGDLKNAIYDMLPFARFAPITFLSAMTHRKLGGLMPLVAHICENLDRRAPTGQLNALIRDAVMAHPAPISGGKALRIFYAAQVAAHPPLFIMHCNDPDLVQPSYRRFLEHTIREAYDFEGVPLTIEFRPRRSEEREEAPWPTPS
;
A
#
# COMPACT_ATOMS: atom_id res chain seq x y z
N MET A 1 -20.08 28.68 34.39
CA MET A 1 -20.89 27.57 33.87
C MET A 1 -20.14 27.09 32.66
N ASP A 2 -19.15 26.25 32.94
CA ASP A 2 -18.19 25.73 31.97
C ASP A 2 -18.92 24.75 31.06
N LEU A 3 -18.95 25.06 29.76
CA LEU A 3 -19.32 24.10 28.73
C LEU A 3 -18.03 23.42 28.30
N GLU A 4 -17.84 22.21 28.82
CA GLU A 4 -16.79 21.27 28.42
C GLU A 4 -16.74 21.18 26.90
N ALA A 5 -15.58 21.54 26.34
CA ALA A 5 -15.23 21.22 24.97
C ALA A 5 -15.11 19.70 24.88
N SER A 6 -16.14 19.06 24.33
CA SER A 6 -16.13 17.66 23.92
C SER A 6 -14.99 17.45 22.91
N GLU A 7 -13.82 16.97 23.39
CA GLU A 7 -12.75 16.46 22.55
C GLU A 7 -13.29 15.29 21.71
N THR A 8 -13.52 15.55 20.42
CA THR A 8 -13.82 14.49 19.46
C THR A 8 -12.60 13.58 19.39
N PRO A 9 -12.72 12.26 19.62
CA PRO A 9 -11.57 11.37 19.63
C PRO A 9 -10.91 11.36 18.25
N VAL A 10 -9.62 11.72 18.21
CA VAL A 10 -8.76 11.51 17.05
C VAL A 10 -8.72 10.01 16.80
N LEU A 11 -9.36 9.54 15.71
CA LEU A 11 -9.34 8.14 15.32
C LEU A 11 -7.88 7.70 15.14
N ALA A 12 -7.42 6.87 16.07
CA ALA A 12 -6.08 6.30 16.07
C ALA A 12 -5.87 5.47 14.80
N ARG A 13 -4.70 5.64 14.17
CA ARG A 13 -4.31 4.82 13.02
C ARG A 13 -3.78 3.49 13.52
N VAL A 14 -4.12 2.44 12.79
CA VAL A 14 -3.48 1.15 12.89
C VAL A 14 -2.98 0.80 11.50
N GLU A 15 -1.67 0.64 11.32
CA GLU A 15 -1.13 0.02 10.11
C GLU A 15 -1.67 -1.42 10.05
N PRO A 16 -2.36 -1.81 8.96
CA PRO A 16 -2.85 -3.17 8.82
C PRO A 16 -1.64 -4.11 8.71
N ALA A 17 -1.54 -5.05 9.65
CA ALA A 17 -0.49 -6.05 9.61
C ALA A 17 -0.55 -6.86 8.31
N THR A 18 0.57 -7.41 7.87
CA THR A 18 0.68 -8.12 6.59
C THR A 18 0.74 -9.63 6.78
N VAL A 19 -0.01 -10.36 5.96
CA VAL A 19 -0.11 -11.82 5.96
C VAL A 19 0.28 -12.35 4.59
N ALA A 20 1.28 -13.23 4.52
CA ALA A 20 1.72 -13.83 3.25
C ALA A 20 1.26 -15.29 3.12
N ILE A 21 0.83 -15.70 1.93
CA ILE A 21 0.44 -17.07 1.61
C ILE A 21 1.58 -17.77 0.88
N VAL A 22 2.13 -18.82 1.50
CA VAL A 22 3.27 -19.61 1.01
C VAL A 22 2.88 -21.08 0.91
N GLY A 23 3.48 -21.80 -0.02
CA GLY A 23 3.29 -23.24 -0.20
C GLY A 23 3.72 -23.66 -1.60
N ARG A 24 3.85 -24.95 -1.86
CA ARG A 24 4.20 -25.45 -3.20
C ARG A 24 3.14 -25.06 -4.24
N PRO A 25 3.45 -25.08 -5.55
CA PRO A 25 2.44 -24.84 -6.59
C PRO A 25 1.25 -25.79 -6.48
N ASN A 26 0.11 -25.34 -6.98
CA ASN A 26 -1.14 -26.10 -7.05
C ASN A 26 -1.82 -26.51 -5.72
N VAL A 27 -1.30 -26.14 -4.54
CA VAL A 27 -2.00 -26.36 -3.24
C VAL A 27 -3.24 -25.49 -3.04
N GLY A 28 -3.54 -24.59 -3.98
CA GLY A 28 -4.72 -23.73 -3.97
C GLY A 28 -4.52 -22.37 -3.27
N LYS A 29 -3.29 -21.84 -3.23
CA LYS A 29 -2.97 -20.51 -2.68
C LYS A 29 -3.85 -19.40 -3.23
N SER A 30 -3.98 -19.28 -4.56
CA SER A 30 -4.79 -18.22 -5.17
C SER A 30 -6.29 -18.39 -4.95
N ALA A 31 -6.78 -19.63 -4.81
CA ALA A 31 -8.17 -19.87 -4.41
C ALA A 31 -8.41 -19.41 -2.96
N LEU A 32 -7.46 -19.69 -2.07
CA LEU A 32 -7.50 -19.22 -0.68
C LEU A 32 -7.40 -17.69 -0.60
N PHE A 33 -6.48 -17.08 -1.36
CA PHE A 33 -6.35 -15.63 -1.47
C PHE A 33 -7.68 -14.98 -1.84
N ASN A 34 -8.28 -15.38 -2.97
CA ASN A 34 -9.55 -14.81 -3.44
C ASN A 34 -10.68 -14.98 -2.41
N ARG A 35 -10.69 -16.11 -1.70
CA ARG A 35 -11.68 -16.39 -0.67
C ARG A 35 -11.54 -15.47 0.54
N LEU A 36 -10.33 -15.28 1.04
CA LEU A 36 -10.04 -14.44 2.20
C LEU A 36 -10.27 -12.95 1.87
N VAL A 37 -9.95 -12.51 0.66
CA VAL A 37 -10.22 -11.14 0.17
C VAL A 37 -11.72 -10.89 -0.02
N GLY A 38 -12.46 -11.88 -0.52
CA GLY A 38 -13.90 -11.78 -0.79
C GLY A 38 -14.79 -11.69 0.44
N ALA A 39 -14.25 -11.81 1.66
CA ALA A 39 -15.02 -11.72 2.90
C ALA A 39 -15.55 -10.30 3.18
N ARG A 40 -14.93 -9.25 2.60
CA ARG A 40 -15.43 -7.88 2.43
C ARG A 40 -14.39 -7.09 1.64
N LEU A 41 -14.58 -6.96 0.33
CA LEU A 41 -13.83 -6.00 -0.47
C LEU A 41 -14.10 -4.59 0.06
N ALA A 42 -13.09 -3.97 0.68
CA ALA A 42 -12.98 -2.51 0.65
C ALA A 42 -12.56 -2.16 -0.78
N ILE A 43 -13.54 -1.83 -1.60
CA ILE A 43 -13.38 -1.59 -3.04
C ILE A 43 -12.39 -0.44 -3.25
N VAL A 44 -11.16 -0.75 -3.66
CA VAL A 44 -10.30 0.20 -4.37
C VAL A 44 -10.58 -0.04 -5.86
N GLU A 45 -11.30 0.91 -6.44
CA GLU A 45 -11.71 0.87 -7.85
C GLU A 45 -10.52 1.13 -8.79
N ASP A 46 -10.56 0.49 -9.96
CA ASP A 46 -9.51 0.52 -10.98
C ASP A 46 -9.18 1.94 -11.46
N THR A 47 -7.91 2.33 -11.34
CA THR A 47 -7.37 3.47 -12.10
C THR A 47 -6.89 2.97 -13.47
N PRO A 48 -7.40 3.50 -14.59
CA PRO A 48 -6.92 3.11 -15.92
C PRO A 48 -5.44 3.48 -16.09
N GLY A 49 -4.57 2.48 -16.26
CA GLY A 49 -3.12 2.67 -16.47
C GLY A 49 -2.22 2.01 -15.43
N VAL A 50 -2.80 1.41 -14.38
CA VAL A 50 -2.09 0.53 -13.44
C VAL A 50 -2.53 -0.90 -13.72
N THR A 51 -1.61 -1.79 -14.06
CA THR A 51 -1.91 -3.21 -14.16
C THR A 51 -2.24 -3.70 -12.76
N ARG A 52 -3.43 -4.30 -12.58
CA ARG A 52 -3.81 -5.09 -11.40
C ARG A 52 -2.76 -6.17 -11.16
N ASP A 53 -1.75 -5.86 -10.37
CA ASP A 53 -0.85 -6.87 -9.85
C ASP A 53 -1.62 -7.60 -8.75
N ARG A 54 -1.99 -8.87 -9.02
CA ARG A 54 -2.78 -9.77 -8.15
C ARG A 54 -2.04 -10.19 -6.86
N LEU A 55 -1.21 -9.30 -6.33
CA LEU A 55 -0.18 -9.60 -5.35
C LEU A 55 -0.58 -9.19 -3.94
N TYR A 56 -1.38 -8.14 -3.80
CA TYR A 56 -1.73 -7.54 -2.51
C TYR A 56 -3.22 -7.23 -2.51
N ALA A 57 -3.90 -7.55 -1.40
CA ALA A 57 -5.29 -7.19 -1.20
C ALA A 57 -5.58 -6.97 0.29
N LEU A 58 -6.46 -6.02 0.60
CA LEU A 58 -6.91 -5.76 1.96
C LEU A 58 -8.02 -6.75 2.33
N ALA A 59 -7.87 -7.43 3.46
CA ALA A 59 -8.89 -8.29 4.06
C ALA A 59 -9.38 -7.70 5.40
N GLU A 60 -10.63 -7.97 5.75
CA GLU A 60 -11.26 -7.55 7.01
C GLU A 60 -11.92 -8.76 7.68
N TRP A 61 -11.66 -8.93 8.98
CA TRP A 61 -12.34 -9.92 9.81
C TRP A 61 -12.54 -9.40 11.22
N GLN A 62 -13.77 -9.48 11.73
CA GLN A 62 -14.16 -9.01 13.08
C GLN A 62 -13.72 -7.58 13.41
N GLY A 63 -13.79 -6.68 12.43
CA GLY A 63 -13.37 -5.28 12.56
C GLY A 63 -11.86 -5.08 12.50
N ARG A 64 -11.07 -6.13 12.25
CA ARG A 64 -9.62 -6.05 12.06
C ARG A 64 -9.26 -6.15 10.58
N THR A 65 -8.58 -5.13 10.09
CA THR A 65 -8.05 -5.08 8.72
C THR A 65 -6.59 -5.52 8.67
N PHE A 66 -6.24 -6.31 7.66
CA PHE A 66 -4.87 -6.76 7.41
C PHE A 66 -4.61 -6.91 5.90
N ASN A 67 -3.36 -6.75 5.49
CA ASN A 67 -2.94 -6.96 4.11
C ASN A 67 -2.71 -8.45 3.86
N LEU A 68 -3.16 -8.97 2.72
CA LEU A 68 -2.94 -10.34 2.27
C LEU A 68 -2.09 -10.36 1.00
N VAL A 69 -1.09 -11.24 0.97
CA VAL A 69 -0.10 -11.30 -0.12
C VAL A 69 0.00 -12.70 -0.71
N ASP A 70 -0.19 -12.86 -2.03
CA ASP A 70 0.04 -14.14 -2.72
C ASP A 70 1.47 -14.19 -3.27
N THR A 71 2.34 -15.01 -2.68
CA THR A 71 3.76 -15.07 -3.10
C THR A 71 3.96 -15.74 -4.46
N ALA A 72 2.98 -16.50 -4.97
CA ALA A 72 3.10 -17.14 -6.28
C ALA A 72 3.01 -16.14 -7.44
N GLY A 73 2.32 -15.01 -7.26
CA GLY A 73 2.25 -13.99 -8.32
C GLY A 73 3.50 -13.10 -8.38
N ILE A 74 4.34 -13.10 -7.34
CA ILE A 74 5.46 -12.14 -7.20
C ILE A 74 6.64 -12.61 -8.06
N ASP A 75 6.73 -13.92 -8.31
CA ASP A 75 7.77 -14.56 -9.10
C ASP A 75 7.16 -15.13 -10.41
N PRO A 76 7.23 -14.41 -11.55
CA PRO A 76 6.64 -14.82 -12.81
C PRO A 76 7.25 -16.11 -13.38
N GLU A 77 8.48 -16.45 -12.98
CA GLU A 77 9.21 -17.62 -13.47
C GLU A 77 8.81 -18.91 -12.73
N ALA A 78 8.10 -18.77 -11.61
CA ALA A 78 7.61 -19.90 -10.80
C ALA A 78 6.60 -20.80 -11.53
N ALA A 79 5.94 -20.29 -12.57
CA ALA A 79 4.98 -21.07 -13.35
C ALA A 79 5.64 -22.09 -14.30
N VAL A 80 6.96 -22.00 -14.52
CA VAL A 80 7.66 -22.77 -15.58
C VAL A 80 8.83 -23.62 -15.03
N ALA A 81 9.20 -23.48 -13.75
CA ALA A 81 10.36 -24.16 -13.17
C ALA A 81 10.15 -25.67 -12.95
N HIS A 82 11.15 -26.49 -13.33
CA HIS A 82 11.18 -27.96 -13.15
C HIS A 82 12.52 -28.37 -12.50
N GLY A 83 12.53 -29.42 -11.67
CA GLY A 83 13.76 -29.96 -11.06
C GLY A 83 14.39 -29.01 -10.01
N ASP A 84 15.72 -28.91 -9.96
CA ASP A 84 16.45 -28.09 -8.98
C ASP A 84 16.08 -26.60 -8.99
N ALA A 85 15.60 -26.08 -10.13
CA ALA A 85 15.08 -24.71 -10.24
C ALA A 85 13.84 -24.47 -9.36
N PHE A 86 13.04 -25.52 -9.10
CA PHE A 86 11.84 -25.44 -8.26
C PHE A 86 12.16 -25.18 -6.79
N ALA A 87 13.20 -25.83 -6.26
CA ALA A 87 13.62 -25.66 -4.87
C ALA A 87 14.08 -24.23 -4.61
N GLU A 88 14.80 -23.62 -5.56
CA GLU A 88 15.27 -22.25 -5.46
C GLU A 88 14.13 -21.23 -5.57
N THR A 89 13.20 -21.41 -6.52
CA THR A 89 11.97 -20.59 -6.61
C THR A 89 11.14 -20.65 -5.33
N THR A 90 10.92 -21.86 -4.81
CA THR A 90 10.13 -22.09 -3.59
C THR A 90 10.79 -21.45 -2.36
N ARG A 91 12.12 -21.53 -2.29
CA ARG A 91 12.92 -20.85 -1.27
C ARG A 91 12.77 -19.33 -1.35
N ARG A 92 12.91 -18.75 -2.53
CA ARG A 92 12.75 -17.30 -2.75
C ARG A 92 11.36 -16.82 -2.35
N GLN A 93 10.31 -17.58 -2.65
CA GLN A 93 8.94 -17.24 -2.24
C GLN A 93 8.76 -17.26 -0.70
N ALA A 94 9.32 -18.26 -0.03
CA ALA A 94 9.25 -18.37 1.43
C ALA A 94 10.07 -17.27 2.13
N GLU A 95 11.27 -16.96 1.63
CA GLU A 95 12.11 -15.87 2.15
C GLU A 95 11.47 -14.49 1.88
N ALA A 96 10.84 -14.30 0.71
CA ALA A 96 10.08 -13.10 0.37
C ALA A 96 8.88 -12.86 1.32
N ALA A 97 8.06 -13.89 1.56
CA ALA A 97 6.98 -13.83 2.53
C ALA A 97 7.47 -13.45 3.92
N ALA A 98 8.57 -14.05 4.36
CA ALA A 98 9.14 -13.79 5.68
C ALA A 98 9.65 -12.37 5.89
N ALA A 99 10.18 -11.76 4.83
CA ALA A 99 10.63 -10.38 4.85
C ALA A 99 9.47 -9.38 4.84
N ALA A 100 8.36 -9.73 4.17
CA ALA A 100 7.25 -8.81 3.92
C ALA A 100 6.07 -8.94 4.91
N ALA A 101 5.97 -10.03 5.68
CA ALA A 101 4.78 -10.33 6.48
C ALA A 101 5.03 -10.41 7.99
N ASP A 102 4.00 -10.04 8.75
CA ASP A 102 3.90 -10.20 10.20
C ASP A 102 3.51 -11.64 10.57
N ALA A 103 2.73 -12.29 9.71
CA ALA A 103 2.36 -13.70 9.81
C ALA A 103 2.39 -14.40 8.43
N ILE A 104 2.62 -15.71 8.43
CA ILE A 104 2.70 -16.52 7.21
C ILE A 104 1.66 -17.64 7.27
N LEU A 105 0.88 -17.79 6.20
CA LEU A 105 0.03 -18.96 5.95
C LEU A 105 0.85 -19.96 5.14
N PHE A 106 1.20 -21.08 5.74
CA PHE A 106 1.84 -22.20 5.04
C PHE A 106 0.78 -23.18 4.57
N VAL A 107 0.48 -23.19 3.28
CA VAL A 107 -0.60 -23.95 2.67
C VAL A 107 -0.08 -25.27 2.10
N VAL A 108 -0.70 -26.37 2.51
CA VAL A 108 -0.50 -27.74 2.01
C VAL A 108 -1.80 -28.29 1.41
N ASP A 109 -1.71 -29.37 0.65
CA ASP A 109 -2.86 -30.00 -0.01
C ASP A 109 -3.34 -31.24 0.77
N ALA A 110 -4.52 -31.16 1.36
CA ALA A 110 -5.12 -32.25 2.13
C ALA A 110 -5.54 -33.46 1.29
N ARG A 111 -5.76 -33.31 -0.03
CA ARG A 111 -6.12 -34.43 -0.92
C ARG A 111 -4.91 -35.27 -1.29
N GLU A 112 -3.78 -34.60 -1.53
CA GLU A 112 -2.54 -35.26 -1.95
C GLU A 112 -1.74 -35.82 -0.77
N GLY A 113 -1.96 -35.28 0.44
CA GLY A 113 -1.23 -35.70 1.64
C GLY A 113 0.22 -35.21 1.63
N ALA A 114 1.07 -35.90 2.40
CA ALA A 114 2.45 -35.53 2.63
C ALA A 114 3.29 -35.51 1.34
N ASN A 115 3.87 -34.35 1.04
CA ASN A 115 4.74 -34.17 -0.12
C ASN A 115 6.16 -33.78 0.34
N PRO A 116 7.24 -34.34 -0.26
CA PRO A 116 8.62 -33.92 0.03
C PRO A 116 8.85 -32.42 -0.13
N LEU A 117 8.19 -31.79 -1.10
CA LEU A 117 8.32 -30.34 -1.34
C LEU A 117 7.73 -29.50 -0.20
N ASP A 118 6.76 -30.03 0.53
CA ASP A 118 6.21 -29.36 1.72
C ASP A 118 7.21 -29.43 2.90
N GLU A 119 8.03 -30.49 3.00
CA GLU A 119 9.12 -30.57 3.98
C GLU A 119 10.28 -29.61 3.66
N ASP A 120 10.56 -29.38 2.38
CA ASP A 120 11.56 -28.39 1.95
C ASP A 120 11.12 -26.98 2.34
N VAL A 121 9.87 -26.61 2.02
CA VAL A 121 9.25 -25.33 2.44
C VAL A 121 9.29 -25.22 3.96
N ALA A 122 8.88 -26.27 4.67
CA ALA A 122 8.88 -26.30 6.14
C ALA A 122 10.29 -26.05 6.71
N THR A 123 11.33 -26.64 6.11
CA THR A 123 12.72 -26.47 6.55
C THR A 123 13.18 -25.01 6.45
N ILE A 124 12.77 -24.30 5.39
CA ILE A 124 13.04 -22.87 5.21
C ILE A 124 12.26 -22.05 6.24
N LEU A 125 10.95 -22.32 6.35
CA LEU A 125 10.03 -21.65 7.25
C LEU A 125 10.40 -21.77 8.73
N ARG A 126 10.95 -22.91 9.17
CA ARG A 126 11.44 -23.10 10.56
C ARG A 126 12.57 -22.13 10.96
N ARG A 127 13.31 -21.59 9.98
CA ARG A 127 14.40 -20.62 10.25
C ARG A 127 13.89 -19.19 10.39
N ILE A 128 12.63 -18.94 10.02
CA ILE A 128 12.02 -17.62 9.99
C ILE A 128 11.40 -17.30 11.36
N ARG A 129 11.69 -16.11 11.90
CA ARG A 129 11.16 -15.63 13.19
C ARG A 129 9.83 -14.90 13.03
N ARG A 130 8.83 -15.55 12.42
CA ARG A 130 7.45 -15.03 12.27
C ARG A 130 6.43 -16.06 12.75
N LYS A 131 5.20 -15.63 13.03
CA LYS A 131 4.11 -16.55 13.32
C LYS A 131 3.72 -17.28 12.03
N ILE A 132 3.70 -18.60 12.07
CA ILE A 132 3.38 -19.44 10.92
C ILE A 132 2.14 -20.25 11.27
N ILE A 133 1.13 -20.15 10.41
CA ILE A 133 -0.13 -20.88 10.51
C ILE A 133 -0.13 -21.91 9.41
N LEU A 134 -0.14 -23.19 9.78
CA LEU A 134 -0.23 -24.29 8.84
C LEU A 134 -1.69 -24.45 8.40
N VAL A 135 -1.92 -24.51 7.09
CA VAL A 135 -3.24 -24.56 6.47
C VAL A 135 -3.31 -25.77 5.54
N ALA A 136 -4.17 -26.73 5.87
CA ALA A 136 -4.45 -27.89 5.02
C ALA A 136 -5.65 -27.57 4.13
N ASN A 137 -5.38 -27.14 2.90
CA ASN A 137 -6.40 -26.74 1.94
C ASN A 137 -6.91 -27.93 1.12
N LYS A 138 -8.05 -27.76 0.44
CA LYS A 138 -8.72 -28.80 -0.36
C LYS A 138 -9.22 -29.99 0.48
N ALA A 139 -9.72 -29.71 1.67
CA ALA A 139 -10.25 -30.73 2.57
C ALA A 139 -11.78 -30.91 2.45
N GLU A 140 -12.30 -31.11 1.24
CA GLU A 140 -13.75 -31.26 1.02
C GLU A 140 -14.32 -32.66 1.37
N SER A 141 -13.47 -33.64 1.68
CA SER A 141 -13.93 -34.94 2.16
C SER A 141 -13.63 -35.09 3.66
N PRO A 142 -14.55 -35.66 4.46
CA PRO A 142 -14.31 -35.91 5.89
C PRO A 142 -13.03 -36.72 6.14
N SER A 143 -12.75 -37.70 5.27
CA SER A 143 -11.52 -38.50 5.34
C SER A 143 -10.25 -37.66 5.13
N ALA A 144 -10.28 -36.65 4.25
CA ALA A 144 -9.13 -35.76 4.02
C ALA A 144 -8.92 -34.80 5.19
N ALA A 145 -10.00 -34.30 5.79
CA ALA A 145 -9.94 -33.44 6.97
C ALA A 145 -9.35 -34.18 8.19
N ASP A 146 -9.80 -35.40 8.45
CA ASP A 146 -9.35 -36.21 9.58
C ASP A 146 -7.87 -36.63 9.42
N SER A 147 -7.46 -37.00 8.20
CA SER A 147 -6.09 -37.45 7.92
C SER A 147 -5.08 -36.29 7.91
N ALA A 148 -5.48 -35.11 7.44
CA ALA A 148 -4.61 -33.94 7.34
C ALA A 148 -4.02 -33.52 8.70
N THR A 149 -4.79 -33.65 9.78
CA THR A 149 -4.34 -33.26 11.12
C THR A 149 -3.17 -34.12 11.59
N ALA A 150 -3.30 -35.45 11.50
CA ALA A 150 -2.25 -36.38 11.92
C ALA A 150 -1.01 -36.28 11.01
N GLU A 151 -1.24 -36.13 9.71
CA GLU A 151 -0.20 -36.15 8.71
C GLU A 151 0.68 -34.88 8.71
N PHE A 152 0.07 -33.70 8.74
CA PHE A 152 0.82 -32.44 8.59
C PHE A 152 1.32 -31.85 9.90
N SER A 153 0.84 -32.32 11.06
CA SER A 153 1.39 -31.90 12.37
C SER A 153 2.89 -32.16 12.48
N ARG A 154 3.41 -33.17 11.77
CA ARG A 154 4.84 -33.52 11.72
C ARG A 154 5.72 -32.41 11.12
N LEU A 155 5.15 -31.47 10.35
CA LEU A 155 5.88 -30.35 9.75
C LEU A 155 6.39 -29.35 10.81
N GLY A 156 5.88 -29.41 12.05
CA GLY A 156 6.43 -28.66 13.18
C GLY A 156 5.86 -27.25 13.36
N PHE A 157 4.68 -26.98 12.80
CA PHE A 157 3.98 -25.68 12.90
C PHE A 157 2.67 -25.75 13.71
N GLY A 158 2.51 -26.81 14.52
CA GLY A 158 1.29 -27.07 15.28
C GLY A 158 0.23 -27.80 14.47
N VAL A 159 -1.00 -27.80 14.98
CA VAL A 159 -2.17 -28.43 14.36
C VAL A 159 -2.57 -27.62 13.12
N PRO A 160 -2.70 -28.25 11.93
CA PRO A 160 -3.10 -27.55 10.72
C PRO A 160 -4.56 -27.09 10.82
N ILE A 161 -4.84 -25.88 10.32
CA ILE A 161 -6.22 -25.44 10.08
C ILE A 161 -6.69 -26.04 8.76
N VAL A 162 -7.72 -26.87 8.85
CA VAL A 162 -8.30 -27.56 7.71
C VAL A 162 -9.29 -26.64 7.00
N VAL A 163 -9.11 -26.42 5.71
CA VAL A 163 -9.95 -25.51 4.92
C VAL A 163 -10.32 -26.09 3.55
N SER A 164 -11.45 -25.62 3.03
CA SER A 164 -11.79 -25.74 1.61
C SER A 164 -11.94 -24.34 1.02
N ALA A 165 -10.89 -23.82 0.39
CA ALA A 165 -10.94 -22.48 -0.20
C ALA A 165 -12.08 -22.32 -1.24
N ILE A 166 -12.37 -23.39 -2.00
CA ILE A 166 -13.40 -23.38 -3.04
C ILE A 166 -14.82 -23.42 -2.48
N HIS A 167 -15.05 -24.11 -1.36
CA HIS A 167 -16.38 -24.23 -0.74
C HIS A 167 -16.59 -23.26 0.44
N GLY A 168 -15.50 -22.65 0.95
CA GLY A 168 -15.51 -21.70 2.05
C GLY A 168 -15.43 -22.33 3.45
N GLU A 169 -15.40 -23.65 3.56
CA GLU A 169 -15.35 -24.37 4.84
C GLU A 169 -14.02 -24.13 5.58
N GLY A 170 -14.08 -23.97 6.90
CA GLY A 170 -12.91 -23.73 7.78
C GLY A 170 -12.25 -22.36 7.62
N THR A 171 -12.71 -21.52 6.68
CA THR A 171 -12.08 -20.22 6.41
C THR A 171 -12.32 -19.18 7.51
N GLY A 172 -13.43 -19.29 8.25
CA GLY A 172 -13.69 -18.47 9.44
C GLY A 172 -12.69 -18.75 10.57
N ASP A 173 -12.48 -20.03 10.91
CA ASP A 173 -11.51 -20.45 11.92
C ASP A 173 -10.07 -20.04 11.52
N LEU A 174 -9.76 -20.11 10.23
CA LEU A 174 -8.50 -19.61 9.69
C LEU A 174 -8.36 -18.08 9.90
N LEU A 175 -9.40 -17.32 9.62
CA LEU A 175 -9.42 -15.86 9.81
C LEU A 175 -9.30 -15.47 11.29
N ASP A 176 -9.95 -16.22 12.19
CA ASP A 176 -9.80 -16.05 13.64
C ASP A 176 -8.34 -16.25 14.05
N ARG A 177 -7.70 -17.32 13.57
CA ARG A 177 -6.29 -17.61 13.88
C ARG A 177 -5.33 -16.58 13.28
N ILE A 178 -5.63 -16.07 12.09
CA ILE A 178 -4.87 -14.98 11.48
C ILE A 178 -4.90 -13.77 12.40
N VAL A 179 -6.09 -13.31 12.77
CA VAL A 179 -6.27 -12.16 13.66
C VAL A 179 -5.53 -12.37 14.99
N GLU A 180 -5.61 -13.55 15.60
CA GLU A 180 -4.89 -13.86 16.84
C GLU A 180 -3.35 -13.83 16.67
N ALA A 181 -2.83 -14.27 15.52
CA ALA A 181 -1.40 -14.30 15.25
C ALA A 181 -0.80 -12.92 14.95
N LEU A 182 -1.62 -11.97 14.49
CA LEU A 182 -1.19 -10.62 14.17
C LEU A 182 -0.93 -9.80 15.46
N PRO A 183 0.12 -8.95 15.49
CA PRO A 183 0.43 -8.11 16.65
C PRO A 183 -0.76 -7.23 17.02
N GLU A 184 -1.15 -7.20 18.31
CA GLU A 184 -2.31 -6.43 18.79
C GLU A 184 -2.36 -5.05 18.15
N ASN A 185 -3.45 -4.75 17.45
CA ASN A 185 -3.75 -3.39 17.05
C ASN A 185 -3.84 -2.62 18.36
N THR A 186 -2.84 -1.81 18.68
CA THR A 186 -2.93 -0.90 19.82
C THR A 186 -3.63 0.35 19.28
N PRO A 187 -4.94 0.54 19.49
CA PRO A 187 -5.61 1.79 19.17
C PRO A 187 -5.09 2.96 20.02
N ASN A 188 -4.14 2.72 20.93
CA ASN A 188 -3.51 3.73 21.78
C ASN A 188 -2.07 4.11 21.40
N ALA A 189 -1.55 3.63 20.27
CA ALA A 189 -0.43 4.34 19.67
C ALA A 189 -0.99 5.58 18.97
N VAL A 190 -1.35 6.61 19.75
CA VAL A 190 -1.24 7.99 19.27
C VAL A 190 0.13 8.04 18.61
N ARG A 191 0.19 8.17 17.28
CA ARG A 191 1.47 8.45 16.66
C ARG A 191 1.95 9.72 17.35
N SER A 192 3.02 9.59 18.15
CA SER A 192 3.91 10.72 18.38
C SER A 192 4.16 11.29 17.00
N GLY A 193 4.01 12.60 16.79
CA GLY A 193 4.01 13.27 15.47
C GLY A 193 5.22 12.96 14.57
N GLU A 194 5.30 11.72 14.13
CA GLU A 194 6.42 11.06 13.51
C GLU A 194 5.95 10.52 12.17
N ILE A 195 6.55 11.04 11.12
CA ILE A 195 6.15 10.79 9.73
C ILE A 195 7.06 9.77 9.11
N SER A 196 6.49 8.69 8.61
CA SER A 196 7.24 7.61 7.95
C SER A 196 7.48 7.97 6.48
N LEU A 197 8.73 7.90 6.04
CA LEU A 197 9.17 8.23 4.69
C LEU A 197 9.79 7.00 4.03
N ALA A 198 9.43 6.70 2.79
CA ALA A 198 10.10 5.67 2.00
C ALA A 198 10.88 6.31 0.85
N ILE A 199 12.14 5.93 0.66
CA ILE A 199 12.93 6.27 -0.54
C ILE A 199 12.87 5.08 -1.50
N VAL A 200 12.03 5.18 -2.52
CA VAL A 200 11.79 4.10 -3.49
C VAL A 200 12.23 4.53 -4.89
N GLY A 201 12.51 3.57 -5.77
CA GLY A 201 13.00 3.84 -7.12
C GLY A 201 13.89 2.72 -7.64
N ARG A 202 14.19 2.75 -8.93
CA ARG A 202 15.01 1.72 -9.59
C ARG A 202 16.42 1.61 -9.03
N PRO A 203 17.14 0.50 -9.27
CA PRO A 203 18.58 0.42 -9.00
C PRO A 203 19.34 1.61 -9.60
N ASN A 204 20.38 2.09 -8.92
CA ASN A 204 21.32 3.10 -9.42
C ASN A 204 20.77 4.52 -9.72
N VAL A 205 19.52 4.82 -9.37
CA VAL A 205 18.95 6.20 -9.43
C VAL A 205 19.49 7.11 -8.33
N GLY A 206 20.24 6.56 -7.36
CA GLY A 206 20.90 7.31 -6.29
C GLY A 206 20.14 7.41 -4.97
N LYS A 207 19.29 6.43 -4.66
CA LYS A 207 18.56 6.31 -3.37
C LYS A 207 19.50 6.36 -2.15
N SER A 208 20.56 5.55 -2.14
CA SER A 208 21.53 5.53 -1.04
C SER A 208 22.28 6.84 -0.89
N SER A 209 22.62 7.50 -2.01
CA SER A 209 23.22 8.83 -2.00
C SER A 209 22.26 9.85 -1.40
N LEU A 210 20.96 9.78 -1.74
CA LEU A 210 19.94 10.66 -1.18
C LEU A 210 19.76 10.44 0.32
N LEU A 211 19.68 9.18 0.77
CA LEU A 211 19.63 8.82 2.19
C LEU A 211 20.80 9.46 2.96
N ASN A 212 22.03 9.19 2.53
CA ASN A 212 23.23 9.69 3.20
C ASN A 212 23.26 11.22 3.22
N SER A 213 22.80 11.86 2.15
CA SER A 213 22.77 13.32 2.05
C SER A 213 21.71 13.95 2.94
N LEU A 214 20.57 13.28 3.13
CA LEU A 214 19.53 13.70 4.07
C LEU A 214 20.00 13.56 5.51
N VAL A 215 20.65 12.43 5.84
CA VAL A 215 21.22 12.17 7.18
C VAL A 215 22.35 13.14 7.51
N GLY A 216 23.19 13.50 6.53
CA GLY A 216 24.34 14.38 6.73
C GLY A 216 24.04 15.88 6.67
N GLN A 217 22.79 16.31 6.53
CA GLN A 217 22.48 17.75 6.60
C GLN A 217 22.63 18.27 8.03
N GLU A 218 23.18 19.48 8.20
CA GLU A 218 23.33 20.16 9.50
C GLU A 218 22.05 20.24 10.35
N ARG A 219 20.88 20.12 9.69
CA ARG A 219 19.55 20.22 10.31
C ARG A 219 18.89 18.87 10.57
N ALA A 220 19.51 17.76 10.16
CA ALA A 220 19.05 16.41 10.37
C ALA A 220 19.90 15.78 11.49
N ILE A 221 19.28 15.49 12.63
CA ILE A 221 19.96 14.77 13.72
C ILE A 221 19.46 13.33 13.71
N VAL A 222 20.38 12.37 13.74
CA VAL A 222 20.06 10.95 13.95
C VAL A 222 20.00 10.68 15.45
N SER A 223 18.95 10.00 15.87
CA SER A 223 18.77 9.56 17.26
C SER A 223 19.38 8.16 17.42
N ASP A 224 20.43 8.04 18.25
CA ASP A 224 21.09 6.76 18.57
C ASP A 224 20.42 6.03 19.76
N VAL A 225 19.10 6.15 19.94
CA VAL A 225 18.42 5.47 21.05
C VAL A 225 18.41 3.96 20.81
N ALA A 226 19.47 3.32 21.29
CA ALA A 226 19.59 1.88 21.38
C ALA A 226 18.58 1.35 22.39
N GLY A 227 17.47 0.78 21.91
CA GLY A 227 16.62 -0.08 22.71
C GLY A 227 15.12 0.18 22.62
N THR A 228 14.48 -0.29 21.55
CA THR A 228 13.28 -1.14 21.66
C THR A 228 13.36 -2.21 20.58
N THR A 229 13.43 -3.46 20.99
CA THR A 229 13.59 -4.64 20.14
C THR A 229 12.35 -4.86 19.26
N ARG A 230 12.39 -4.43 17.98
CA ARG A 230 11.75 -5.14 16.85
C ARG A 230 12.19 -4.68 15.45
N ASP A 231 12.61 -3.42 15.27
CA ASP A 231 12.91 -2.84 13.94
C ASP A 231 14.28 -2.13 13.86
N ALA A 232 15.37 -2.89 13.93
CA ALA A 232 16.76 -2.37 13.85
C ALA A 232 17.19 -1.87 12.45
N ILE A 233 16.25 -1.46 11.58
CA ILE A 233 16.46 -1.27 10.12
C ILE A 233 16.07 0.15 9.63
N ASP A 234 15.33 0.91 10.41
CA ASP A 234 14.82 2.23 10.03
C ASP A 234 15.75 3.36 10.54
N THR A 235 15.77 4.50 9.86
CA THR A 235 16.60 5.66 10.26
C THR A 235 15.70 6.79 10.76
N GLU A 236 15.88 7.21 12.02
CA GLU A 236 15.20 8.38 12.57
C GLU A 236 15.92 9.68 12.18
N LEU A 237 15.14 10.69 11.81
CA LEU A 237 15.60 12.00 11.37
C LEU A 237 14.77 13.09 12.07
N LEU A 238 15.46 13.95 12.80
CA LEU A 238 14.86 15.16 13.39
C LEU A 238 15.06 16.34 12.45
N TRP A 239 13.99 16.99 12.02
CA TRP A 239 14.07 18.18 11.17
C TRP A 239 13.07 19.25 11.62
N ARG A 240 13.57 20.45 11.96
CA ARG A 240 12.78 21.59 12.49
C ARG A 240 11.81 21.20 13.63
N GLY A 241 12.23 20.28 14.49
CA GLY A 241 11.42 19.77 15.60
C GLY A 241 10.41 18.68 15.23
N GLY A 242 10.20 18.41 13.93
CA GLY A 242 9.45 17.26 13.44
C GLY A 242 10.28 15.98 13.50
N LYS A 243 9.63 14.86 13.84
CA LYS A 243 10.22 13.52 13.81
C LYS A 243 9.88 12.85 12.49
N TYR A 244 10.87 12.30 11.81
CA TYR A 244 10.70 11.56 10.56
C TYR A 244 11.39 10.21 10.67
N ARG A 245 10.74 9.15 10.21
CA ARG A 245 11.31 7.80 10.16
C ARG A 245 11.48 7.38 8.70
N LEU A 246 12.71 7.20 8.26
CA LEU A 246 12.99 6.58 6.97
C LEU A 246 12.85 5.06 7.12
N VAL A 247 11.89 4.46 6.42
CA VAL A 247 11.61 3.01 6.47
C VAL A 247 12.48 2.23 5.48
N ASP A 248 12.82 0.99 5.83
CA ASP A 248 13.60 0.04 5.01
C ASP A 248 14.98 0.58 4.55
N THR A 249 15.72 1.19 5.47
CA THR A 249 17.03 1.79 5.15
C THR A 249 18.20 0.79 5.12
N ALA A 250 18.06 -0.39 5.73
CA ALA A 250 19.17 -1.35 5.86
C ALA A 250 19.74 -1.83 4.53
N GLY A 251 18.91 -2.14 3.54
CA GLY A 251 19.42 -2.55 2.24
C GLY A 251 19.70 -1.38 1.28
N MET A 252 19.60 -0.12 1.73
CA MET A 252 20.26 1.01 1.06
C MET A 252 21.70 1.21 1.58
N ARG A 253 22.03 0.71 2.77
CA ARG A 253 23.36 0.80 3.41
C ARG A 253 24.31 -0.34 3.04
N LYS A 254 23.79 -1.53 2.68
CA LYS A 254 24.62 -2.64 2.15
C LYS A 254 24.96 -2.39 0.67
N ARG A 255 26.25 -2.45 0.32
CA ARG A 255 26.68 -2.49 -1.10
C ARG A 255 26.17 -3.79 -1.74
N PRO A 256 25.66 -3.78 -2.98
CA PRO A 256 25.19 -4.98 -3.64
C PRO A 256 26.42 -5.84 -4.02
N GLU A 257 26.68 -6.89 -3.24
CA GLU A 257 27.58 -7.96 -3.65
C GLU A 257 26.73 -9.10 -4.24
N ALA A 258 27.08 -9.49 -5.47
CA ALA A 258 26.68 -10.68 -6.24
C ALA A 258 25.30 -10.72 -6.96
N ILE A 259 25.41 -10.68 -8.30
CA ILE A 259 24.79 -11.48 -9.39
C ILE A 259 23.34 -11.99 -9.23
N GLY A 260 22.48 -11.60 -10.19
CA GLY A 260 21.30 -12.37 -10.63
C GLY A 260 19.94 -11.99 -10.03
N ASP A 261 19.85 -11.89 -8.70
CA ASP A 261 18.56 -11.83 -7.97
C ASP A 261 18.11 -10.43 -7.52
N ILE A 262 18.80 -9.39 -7.98
CA ILE A 262 18.74 -8.05 -7.40
C ILE A 262 17.37 -7.36 -7.63
N GLU A 263 16.70 -7.64 -8.75
CA GLU A 263 15.52 -6.86 -9.18
C GLU A 263 14.22 -7.31 -8.48
N TYR A 264 14.07 -8.61 -8.24
CA TYR A 264 12.95 -9.19 -7.48
C TYR A 264 12.93 -8.67 -6.04
N TYR A 265 14.07 -8.76 -5.34
CA TYR A 265 14.19 -8.27 -3.97
C TYR A 265 14.06 -6.74 -3.89
N ALA A 266 14.52 -5.99 -4.90
CA ALA A 266 14.32 -4.54 -4.94
C ALA A 266 12.85 -4.14 -5.06
N THR A 267 12.05 -4.92 -5.80
CA THR A 267 10.60 -4.68 -5.97
C THR A 267 9.85 -4.96 -4.66
N LEU A 268 10.09 -6.12 -4.04
CA LEU A 268 9.50 -6.48 -2.74
C LEU A 268 9.82 -5.48 -1.64
N ARG A 269 11.06 -5.00 -1.60
CA ARG A 269 11.49 -3.98 -0.65
C ARG A 269 10.79 -2.65 -0.87
N SER A 270 10.62 -2.25 -2.13
CA SER A 270 9.85 -1.05 -2.46
C SER A 270 8.39 -1.18 -2.01
N LEU A 271 7.77 -2.36 -2.18
CA LEU A 271 6.41 -2.62 -1.73
C LEU A 271 6.27 -2.56 -0.20
N ASN A 272 7.18 -3.21 0.54
CA ASN A 272 7.20 -3.15 2.00
C ASN A 272 7.41 -1.71 2.51
N ALA A 273 8.36 -0.99 1.91
CA ALA A 273 8.61 0.41 2.24
C ALA A 273 7.37 1.29 1.98
N LEU A 274 6.67 1.08 0.86
CA LEU A 274 5.43 1.79 0.55
C LEU A 274 4.34 1.49 1.59
N ALA A 275 4.14 0.23 1.96
CA ALA A 275 3.13 -0.16 2.95
C ALA A 275 3.33 0.56 4.30
N ARG A 276 4.58 0.74 4.73
CA ARG A 276 4.98 1.30 6.04
C ARG A 276 5.24 2.82 6.04
N CYS A 277 5.17 3.49 4.89
CA CYS A 277 5.38 4.94 4.84
C CYS A 277 4.07 5.73 4.83
N ASP A 278 4.14 7.01 5.18
CA ASP A 278 3.11 8.00 4.90
C ASP A 278 3.38 8.70 3.57
N ILE A 279 4.66 8.98 3.28
CA ILE A 279 5.10 9.69 2.09
C ILE A 279 6.18 8.86 1.37
N ALA A 280 5.94 8.58 0.10
CA ALA A 280 6.86 7.95 -0.83
C ALA A 280 7.67 8.99 -1.61
N LEU A 281 8.99 8.96 -1.44
CA LEU A 281 9.96 9.69 -2.24
C LEU A 281 10.37 8.80 -3.42
N ILE A 282 9.73 8.99 -4.56
CA ILE A 282 9.97 8.19 -5.77
C ILE A 282 11.13 8.81 -6.55
N VAL A 283 12.31 8.22 -6.41
CA VAL A 283 13.55 8.69 -7.00
C VAL A 283 13.73 8.13 -8.40
N PHE A 284 13.94 9.02 -9.37
CA PHE A 284 14.29 8.66 -10.74
C PHE A 284 15.56 9.39 -11.18
N ASP A 285 16.19 8.87 -12.24
CA ASP A 285 17.38 9.46 -12.84
C ASP A 285 16.96 10.55 -13.84
N SER A 286 17.29 11.82 -13.57
CA SER A 286 16.90 12.93 -14.43
C SER A 286 17.53 12.87 -15.82
N MET A 287 18.65 12.18 -16.00
CA MET A 287 19.30 12.00 -17.31
C MET A 287 18.49 11.07 -18.22
N HIS A 288 17.84 10.07 -17.64
CA HIS A 288 17.11 9.04 -18.36
C HIS A 288 15.59 9.21 -18.30
N GLY A 289 15.12 10.19 -17.54
CA GLY A 289 13.69 10.45 -17.34
C GLY A 289 12.96 9.33 -16.60
N ILE A 290 11.62 9.35 -16.72
CA ILE A 290 10.72 8.37 -16.11
C ILE A 290 10.61 7.13 -17.02
N THR A 291 10.78 5.95 -16.44
CA THR A 291 10.62 4.66 -17.12
C THR A 291 9.30 3.97 -16.74
N ALA A 292 9.01 2.83 -17.37
CA ALA A 292 7.85 2.00 -17.03
C ALA A 292 7.86 1.51 -15.58
N GLN A 293 9.03 1.18 -15.02
CA GLN A 293 9.15 0.74 -13.63
C GLN A 293 8.96 1.90 -12.65
N ASP A 294 9.43 3.11 -12.99
CA ASP A 294 9.14 4.31 -12.19
C ASP A 294 7.62 4.59 -12.19
N ARG A 295 6.96 4.51 -13.36
CA ARG A 295 5.50 4.64 -13.49
C ARG A 295 4.75 3.64 -12.63
N ARG A 296 5.19 2.37 -12.60
CA ARG A 296 4.58 1.32 -11.76
C ARG A 296 4.71 1.63 -10.27
N LEU A 297 5.88 2.09 -9.81
CA LEU A 297 6.09 2.50 -8.42
C LEU A 297 5.19 3.68 -8.02
N VAL A 298 4.97 4.64 -8.93
CA VAL A 298 4.02 5.74 -8.72
C VAL A 298 2.60 5.19 -8.57
N GLY A 299 2.17 4.29 -9.45
CA GLY A 299 0.86 3.63 -9.35
C GLY A 299 0.66 2.93 -8.01
N LEU A 300 1.62 2.11 -7.60
CA LEU A 300 1.59 1.39 -6.32
C LEU A 300 1.50 2.34 -5.11
N ALA A 301 2.26 3.44 -5.11
CA ALA A 301 2.19 4.43 -4.03
C ALA A 301 0.80 5.10 -3.93
N ILE A 302 0.15 5.33 -5.07
CA ILE A 302 -1.20 5.90 -5.15
C ILE A 302 -2.26 4.88 -4.68
N GLU A 303 -2.13 3.63 -5.09
CA GLU A 303 -3.01 2.53 -4.66
C GLU A 303 -2.95 2.33 -3.14
N GLU A 304 -1.74 2.41 -2.57
CA GLU A 304 -1.48 2.39 -1.13
C GLU A 304 -1.85 3.72 -0.43
N ARG A 305 -2.40 4.69 -1.17
CA ARG A 305 -2.88 5.99 -0.68
C ARG A 305 -1.80 6.80 0.04
N LYS A 306 -0.55 6.73 -0.44
CA LYS A 306 0.60 7.41 0.15
C LYS A 306 0.77 8.80 -0.44
N GLY A 307 1.27 9.75 0.36
CA GLY A 307 1.78 11.00 -0.20
C GLY A 307 2.91 10.70 -1.19
N VAL A 308 2.96 11.40 -2.32
CA VAL A 308 3.93 11.11 -3.39
C VAL A 308 4.74 12.35 -3.70
N ILE A 309 6.07 12.20 -3.70
CA ILE A 309 7.01 13.20 -4.24
C ILE A 309 7.83 12.52 -5.33
N LEU A 310 7.85 13.11 -6.53
CA LEU A 310 8.74 12.67 -7.60
C LEU A 310 10.08 13.39 -7.46
N VAL A 311 11.15 12.63 -7.23
CA VAL A 311 12.49 13.16 -6.97
C VAL A 311 13.40 12.86 -8.15
N GLY A 312 13.59 13.87 -9.02
CA GLY A 312 14.55 13.81 -10.10
C GLY A 312 15.97 14.01 -9.57
N ASN A 313 16.74 12.94 -9.44
CA ASN A 313 18.12 12.98 -8.96
C ASN A 313 19.11 13.14 -10.13
N LYS A 314 20.40 13.40 -9.83
CA LYS A 314 21.47 13.65 -10.80
C LYS A 314 21.25 14.89 -11.68
N TRP A 315 20.57 15.90 -11.12
CA TRP A 315 20.26 17.14 -11.83
C TRP A 315 21.51 17.96 -12.25
N ASP A 316 22.64 17.73 -11.60
CA ASP A 316 23.94 18.28 -11.99
C ASP A 316 24.34 17.86 -13.41
N LEU A 317 24.20 16.57 -13.75
CA LEU A 317 24.58 16.03 -15.05
C LEU A 317 23.70 16.56 -16.19
N VAL A 318 22.40 16.72 -15.96
CA VAL A 318 21.46 17.27 -16.96
C VAL A 318 21.85 18.70 -17.35
N ARG A 319 22.33 19.49 -16.39
CA ARG A 319 22.75 20.87 -16.65
C ARG A 319 24.03 20.98 -17.45
N GLU A 320 24.95 20.03 -17.29
CA GLU A 320 26.20 19.99 -18.06
C GLU A 320 25.94 19.73 -19.55
N GLN A 321 24.83 19.06 -19.88
CA GLN A 321 24.42 18.82 -21.26
C GLN A 321 23.72 20.01 -21.94
N GLY A 322 23.39 21.08 -21.20
CA GLY A 322 22.92 22.35 -21.78
C GLY A 322 21.52 22.37 -22.41
N GLU A 323 20.77 21.26 -22.41
CA GLU A 323 19.64 21.09 -23.33
C GLU A 323 18.21 21.22 -22.74
N TYR A 324 18.00 21.27 -21.42
CA TYR A 324 16.63 21.25 -20.87
C TYR A 324 16.33 22.29 -19.79
N GLN A 325 15.26 23.08 -19.98
CA GLN A 325 14.68 23.88 -18.90
C GLN A 325 13.89 22.96 -17.96
N GLN A 326 13.94 23.25 -16.66
CA GLN A 326 13.23 22.44 -15.64
C GLN A 326 11.73 22.32 -15.92
N GLY A 327 11.11 23.36 -16.49
CA GLY A 327 9.69 23.38 -16.83
C GLY A 327 9.32 22.34 -17.90
N ASP A 328 10.12 22.24 -18.96
CA ASP A 328 9.86 21.35 -20.09
C ASP A 328 9.92 19.87 -19.65
N LEU A 329 10.93 19.52 -18.85
CA LEU A 329 11.05 18.17 -18.31
C LEU A 329 9.91 17.86 -17.33
N LYS A 330 9.50 18.83 -16.49
CA LYS A 330 8.36 18.67 -15.59
C LYS A 330 7.07 18.37 -16.37
N ASN A 331 6.82 19.12 -17.44
CA ASN A 331 5.64 18.93 -18.29
C ASN A 331 5.68 17.56 -19.00
N ALA A 332 6.81 17.19 -19.58
CA ALA A 332 6.99 15.88 -20.20
C ALA A 332 6.75 14.72 -19.22
N ILE A 333 7.19 14.87 -17.96
CA ILE A 333 6.91 13.88 -16.91
C ILE A 333 5.42 13.80 -16.60
N TYR A 334 4.72 14.93 -16.49
CA TYR A 334 3.28 14.93 -16.26
C TYR A 334 2.47 14.36 -17.43
N ASP A 335 2.96 14.50 -18.65
CA ASP A 335 2.34 13.87 -19.82
C ASP A 335 2.54 12.35 -19.82
N MET A 336 3.67 11.87 -19.28
CA MET A 336 3.90 10.45 -19.03
C MET A 336 3.13 9.91 -17.82
N LEU A 337 2.83 10.75 -16.82
CA LEU A 337 2.16 10.39 -15.57
C LEU A 337 0.88 11.23 -15.35
N PRO A 338 -0.11 11.17 -16.26
CA PRO A 338 -1.31 12.00 -16.17
C PRO A 338 -2.14 11.70 -14.91
N PHE A 339 -2.07 10.48 -14.40
CA PHE A 339 -2.74 10.03 -13.17
C PHE A 339 -2.05 10.52 -11.88
N ALA A 340 -0.84 11.07 -11.96
CA ALA A 340 -0.05 11.53 -10.82
C ALA A 340 0.29 13.02 -10.89
N ARG A 341 -0.48 13.83 -11.64
CA ARG A 341 -0.23 15.28 -11.77
C ARG A 341 -0.30 16.04 -10.46
N PHE A 342 -1.01 15.51 -9.47
CA PHE A 342 -1.05 16.07 -8.13
C PHE A 342 0.28 15.92 -7.37
N ALA A 343 1.16 14.99 -7.78
CA ALA A 343 2.44 14.76 -7.13
C ALA A 343 3.45 15.86 -7.54
N PRO A 344 4.05 16.59 -6.58
CA PRO A 344 5.06 17.58 -6.89
C PRO A 344 6.36 16.90 -7.35
N ILE A 345 7.03 17.55 -8.31
CA ILE A 345 8.32 17.12 -8.86
C ILE A 345 9.40 18.05 -8.34
N THR A 346 10.43 17.50 -7.71
CA THR A 346 11.61 18.24 -7.28
C THR A 346 12.87 17.66 -7.95
N PHE A 347 13.74 18.55 -8.42
CA PHE A 347 15.00 18.17 -9.07
C PHE A 347 16.18 18.54 -8.17
N LEU A 348 17.01 17.56 -7.86
CA LEU A 348 18.15 17.69 -6.97
C LEU A 348 19.36 16.87 -7.44
N SER A 349 20.49 17.10 -6.79
CA SER A 349 21.66 16.23 -6.88
C SER A 349 22.05 15.80 -5.48
N ALA A 350 21.85 14.52 -5.19
CA ALA A 350 22.24 13.95 -3.92
C ALA A 350 23.77 14.06 -3.73
N MET A 351 24.56 13.72 -4.75
CA MET A 351 26.03 13.70 -4.64
C MET A 351 26.65 15.07 -4.42
N THR A 352 26.10 16.13 -5.01
CA THR A 352 26.61 17.49 -4.88
C THR A 352 25.86 18.33 -3.84
N HIS A 353 24.88 17.72 -3.15
CA HIS A 353 23.93 18.37 -2.23
C HIS A 353 23.13 19.55 -2.84
N ARG A 354 23.15 19.71 -4.17
CA ARG A 354 22.48 20.81 -4.86
C ARG A 354 20.95 20.66 -4.76
N LYS A 355 20.28 21.75 -4.39
CA LYS A 355 18.81 21.84 -4.20
C LYS A 355 18.21 20.84 -3.18
N LEU A 356 19.04 20.14 -2.42
CA LEU A 356 18.59 19.16 -1.42
C LEU A 356 17.76 19.81 -0.30
N GLY A 357 18.07 21.05 0.06
CA GLY A 357 17.35 21.79 1.12
C GLY A 357 15.87 22.06 0.86
N GLY A 358 15.39 21.88 -0.38
CA GLY A 358 13.97 22.03 -0.73
C GLY A 358 13.13 20.76 -0.50
N LEU A 359 13.76 19.60 -0.29
CA LEU A 359 13.03 18.32 -0.18
C LEU A 359 12.26 18.20 1.14
N MET A 360 12.90 18.42 2.30
CA MET A 360 12.21 18.32 3.60
C MET A 360 11.08 19.35 3.81
N PRO A 361 11.21 20.62 3.36
CA PRO A 361 10.07 21.53 3.33
C PRO A 361 8.87 21.00 2.53
N LEU A 362 9.12 20.38 1.37
CA LEU A 362 8.06 19.78 0.56
C LEU A 362 7.43 18.57 1.25
N VAL A 363 8.23 17.74 1.92
CA VAL A 363 7.74 16.63 2.77
C VAL A 363 6.84 17.16 3.89
N ALA A 364 7.25 18.22 4.58
CA ALA A 364 6.45 18.84 5.63
C ALA A 364 5.12 19.40 5.10
N HIS A 365 5.15 20.06 3.93
CA HIS A 365 3.95 20.55 3.27
C HIS A 365 2.96 19.42 2.93
N ILE A 366 3.46 18.31 2.37
CA ILE A 366 2.61 17.15 2.07
C ILE A 366 2.09 16.49 3.34
N CYS A 367 2.86 16.48 4.42
CA CYS A 367 2.37 16.04 5.72
C CYS A 367 1.17 16.87 6.19
N GLU A 368 1.23 18.20 6.08
CA GLU A 368 0.10 19.08 6.39
C GLU A 368 -1.11 18.77 5.48
N ASN A 369 -0.87 18.50 4.20
CA ASN A 369 -1.91 18.16 3.24
C ASN A 369 -2.53 16.78 3.51
N LEU A 370 -1.76 15.83 4.02
CA LEU A 370 -2.25 14.51 4.43
C LEU A 370 -3.19 14.62 5.64
N ASP A 371 -3.06 15.63 6.49
CA ASP A 371 -3.98 15.85 7.63
C ASP A 371 -5.09 16.87 7.32
N ARG A 372 -5.16 17.37 6.08
CA ARG A 372 -6.07 18.46 5.70
C ARG A 372 -7.53 18.02 5.76
N ARG A 373 -8.35 18.87 6.38
CA ARG A 373 -9.80 18.71 6.50
C ARG A 373 -10.55 19.66 5.55
N ALA A 374 -11.50 19.10 4.81
CA ALA A 374 -12.53 19.80 4.05
C ALA A 374 -13.83 19.79 4.88
N PRO A 375 -14.24 20.91 5.50
CA PRO A 375 -15.43 20.95 6.33
C PRO A 375 -16.69 20.53 5.56
N THR A 376 -17.49 19.63 6.13
CA THR A 376 -18.66 19.03 5.48
C THR A 376 -19.57 20.07 4.82
N GLY A 377 -19.93 21.16 5.50
CA GLY A 377 -20.81 22.20 4.91
C GLY A 377 -20.22 22.87 3.67
N GLN A 378 -18.92 23.19 3.68
CA GLN A 378 -18.22 23.79 2.55
C GLN A 378 -18.05 22.79 1.41
N LEU A 379 -17.73 21.53 1.73
CA LEU A 379 -17.64 20.45 0.74
C LEU A 379 -18.98 20.21 0.04
N ASN A 380 -20.09 20.13 0.78
CA ASN A 380 -21.41 19.95 0.18
C ASN A 380 -21.80 21.14 -0.71
N ALA A 381 -21.45 22.36 -0.31
CA ALA A 381 -21.68 23.54 -1.16
C ALA A 381 -20.87 23.48 -2.46
N LEU A 382 -19.57 23.20 -2.35
CA LEU A 382 -18.66 23.06 -3.48
C LEU A 382 -19.15 22.01 -4.49
N ILE A 383 -19.47 20.81 -4.02
CA ILE A 383 -19.88 19.72 -4.93
C ILE A 383 -21.25 20.04 -5.54
N ARG A 384 -22.20 20.59 -4.78
CA ARG A 384 -23.50 21.00 -5.33
C ARG A 384 -23.33 22.01 -6.46
N ASP A 385 -22.52 23.04 -6.25
CA ASP A 385 -22.30 24.10 -7.25
C ASP A 385 -21.60 23.54 -8.50
N ALA A 386 -20.65 22.62 -8.32
CA ALA A 386 -19.96 21.93 -9.41
C ALA A 386 -20.91 21.01 -10.23
N VAL A 387 -21.77 20.24 -9.56
CA VAL A 387 -22.76 19.35 -10.21
C VAL A 387 -23.80 20.18 -10.98
N MET A 388 -24.17 21.35 -10.48
CA MET A 388 -25.06 22.29 -11.18
C MET A 388 -24.45 22.84 -12.46
N ALA A 389 -23.18 23.27 -12.39
CA ALA A 389 -22.45 23.79 -13.53
C ALA A 389 -22.17 22.70 -14.58
N HIS A 390 -21.86 21.49 -14.13
CA HIS A 390 -21.54 20.34 -14.96
C HIS A 390 -22.30 19.09 -14.51
N PRO A 391 -23.55 18.91 -15.01
CA PRO A 391 -24.36 17.74 -14.69
C PRO A 391 -23.73 16.43 -15.15
N ALA A 392 -23.96 15.36 -14.38
CA ALA A 392 -23.52 14.02 -14.76
C ALA A 392 -24.25 13.53 -16.03
N PRO A 393 -23.55 12.81 -16.93
CA PRO A 393 -24.21 12.17 -18.07
C PRO A 393 -25.27 11.16 -17.61
N ILE A 394 -26.40 11.11 -18.32
CA ILE A 394 -27.43 10.09 -18.08
C ILE A 394 -26.89 8.73 -18.55
N SER A 395 -26.92 7.74 -17.67
CA SER A 395 -26.50 6.36 -17.96
C SER A 395 -27.66 5.41 -17.72
N GLY A 396 -27.95 4.52 -18.68
CA GLY A 396 -29.05 3.55 -18.55
C GLY A 396 -30.44 4.18 -18.31
N GLY A 397 -30.67 5.41 -18.79
CA GLY A 397 -31.93 6.15 -18.58
C GLY A 397 -32.12 6.74 -17.18
N LYS A 398 -31.10 6.65 -16.30
CA LYS A 398 -31.11 7.25 -14.97
C LYS A 398 -30.04 8.34 -14.86
N ALA A 399 -30.41 9.46 -14.25
CA ALA A 399 -29.46 10.50 -13.88
C ALA A 399 -28.78 10.15 -12.54
N LEU A 400 -27.46 10.36 -12.47
CA LEU A 400 -26.73 10.33 -11.20
C LEU A 400 -27.19 11.52 -10.35
N ARG A 401 -27.54 11.24 -9.10
CA ARG A 401 -27.89 12.24 -8.08
C ARG A 401 -26.98 12.04 -6.89
N ILE A 402 -26.23 13.07 -6.55
CA ILE A 402 -25.41 13.13 -5.35
C ILE A 402 -26.22 13.92 -4.30
N PHE A 403 -26.32 13.35 -3.10
CA PHE A 403 -27.13 13.90 -2.01
C PHE A 403 -26.27 14.61 -0.98
N TYR A 404 -25.12 14.01 -0.68
CA TYR A 404 -24.29 14.41 0.44
C TYR A 404 -22.84 14.00 0.18
N ALA A 405 -21.90 14.82 0.62
CA ALA A 405 -20.48 14.55 0.57
C ALA A 405 -19.82 14.87 1.92
N ALA A 406 -18.97 13.97 2.43
CA ALA A 406 -18.22 14.20 3.65
C ALA A 406 -16.81 13.61 3.55
N GLN A 407 -15.84 14.28 4.17
CA GLN A 407 -14.52 13.70 4.38
C GLN A 407 -14.50 12.94 5.72
N VAL A 408 -14.50 11.61 5.65
CA VAL A 408 -14.57 10.74 6.84
C VAL A 408 -13.19 10.42 7.43
N ALA A 409 -12.12 10.49 6.63
CA ALA A 409 -10.74 10.36 7.10
C ALA A 409 -9.87 11.49 6.54
N ALA A 410 -8.97 12.01 7.37
CA ALA A 410 -8.00 13.02 6.94
C ALA A 410 -6.79 12.36 6.29
N HIS A 411 -6.21 11.34 6.92
CA HIS A 411 -4.90 10.82 6.55
C HIS A 411 -4.93 9.29 6.36
N PRO A 412 -4.91 8.81 5.10
CA PRO A 412 -5.05 9.61 3.87
C PRO A 412 -6.49 10.16 3.69
N PRO A 413 -6.69 11.18 2.83
CA PRO A 413 -8.01 11.79 2.63
C PRO A 413 -9.00 10.80 2.01
N LEU A 414 -10.07 10.50 2.76
CA LEU A 414 -11.18 9.67 2.31
C LEU A 414 -12.47 10.48 2.31
N PHE A 415 -13.03 10.64 1.12
CA PHE A 415 -14.32 11.29 0.88
C PHE A 415 -15.36 10.22 0.60
N ILE A 416 -16.51 10.33 1.24
CA ILE A 416 -17.68 9.52 0.94
C ILE A 416 -18.73 10.45 0.32
N MET A 417 -19.27 10.04 -0.83
CA MET A 417 -20.36 10.70 -1.52
C MET A 417 -21.57 9.76 -1.58
N HIS A 418 -22.67 10.17 -0.95
CA HIS A 418 -23.92 9.43 -0.98
C HIS A 418 -24.67 9.77 -2.28
N CYS A 419 -24.99 8.75 -3.06
CA CYS A 419 -25.67 8.89 -4.34
C CYS A 419 -26.83 7.90 -4.47
N ASN A 420 -27.63 8.04 -5.53
CA ASN A 420 -28.76 7.16 -5.79
C ASN A 420 -28.33 5.77 -6.22
N ASP A 421 -27.26 5.67 -6.98
CA ASP A 421 -26.74 4.43 -7.52
C ASP A 421 -25.25 4.63 -7.87
N PRO A 422 -24.31 4.00 -7.12
CA PRO A 422 -22.88 4.11 -7.38
C PRO A 422 -22.47 3.68 -8.79
N ASP A 423 -23.20 2.73 -9.39
CA ASP A 423 -22.88 2.19 -10.72
C ASP A 423 -23.12 3.22 -11.84
N LEU A 424 -23.82 4.32 -11.55
CA LEU A 424 -24.02 5.44 -12.48
C LEU A 424 -22.81 6.39 -12.55
N VAL A 425 -21.83 6.26 -11.65
CA VAL A 425 -20.68 7.16 -11.58
C VAL A 425 -19.64 6.77 -12.63
N GLN A 426 -19.61 7.50 -13.73
CA GLN A 426 -18.60 7.29 -14.77
C GLN A 426 -17.20 7.72 -14.29
N PRO A 427 -16.11 7.03 -14.71
CA PRO A 427 -14.74 7.40 -14.33
C PRO A 427 -14.32 8.83 -14.70
N SER A 428 -14.89 9.40 -15.78
CA SER A 428 -14.70 10.81 -16.16
C SER A 428 -15.33 11.76 -15.13
N TYR A 429 -16.53 11.45 -14.65
CA TYR A 429 -17.24 12.27 -13.68
C TYR A 429 -16.60 12.18 -12.29
N ARG A 430 -16.14 10.99 -11.90
CA ARG A 430 -15.30 10.80 -10.70
C ARG A 430 -14.08 11.72 -10.72
N ARG A 431 -13.35 11.77 -11.84
CA ARG A 431 -12.17 12.66 -12.01
C ARG A 431 -12.54 14.14 -11.97
N PHE A 432 -13.69 14.51 -12.54
CA PHE A 432 -14.21 15.88 -12.44
C PHE A 432 -14.41 16.28 -10.97
N LEU A 433 -15.10 15.45 -10.19
CA LEU A 433 -15.34 15.72 -8.77
C LEU A 433 -14.04 15.76 -7.94
N GLU A 434 -13.10 14.87 -8.23
CA GLU A 434 -11.76 14.92 -7.62
C GLU A 434 -11.06 16.24 -7.94
N HIS A 435 -11.06 16.65 -9.20
CA HIS A 435 -10.45 17.91 -9.64
C HIS A 435 -11.09 19.11 -8.93
N THR A 436 -12.41 19.17 -8.85
CA THR A 436 -13.14 20.22 -8.10
C THR A 436 -12.67 20.31 -6.65
N ILE A 437 -12.49 19.17 -5.96
CA ILE A 437 -11.98 19.16 -4.58
C ILE A 437 -10.55 19.69 -4.52
N ARG A 438 -9.68 19.28 -5.45
CA ARG A 438 -8.28 19.74 -5.51
C ARG A 438 -8.12 21.23 -5.84
N GLU A 439 -9.05 21.82 -6.59
CA GLU A 439 -9.02 23.25 -6.87
C GLU A 439 -9.42 24.08 -5.64
N ALA A 440 -10.35 23.57 -4.84
CA ALA A 440 -10.82 24.26 -3.63
C ALA A 440 -9.91 24.06 -2.41
N TYR A 441 -9.26 22.90 -2.33
CA TYR A 441 -8.41 22.52 -1.20
C TYR A 441 -7.05 22.05 -1.69
N ASP A 442 -6.00 22.60 -1.08
CA ASP A 442 -4.64 22.20 -1.38
C ASP A 442 -4.34 20.78 -0.86
N PHE A 443 -4.40 19.84 -1.78
CA PHE A 443 -4.03 18.44 -1.61
C PHE A 443 -2.83 18.09 -2.51
N GLU A 444 -1.92 19.05 -2.77
CA GLU A 444 -0.69 18.77 -3.50
C GLU A 444 0.08 17.63 -2.81
N GLY A 445 0.53 16.67 -3.61
CA GLY A 445 1.26 15.48 -3.17
C GLY A 445 0.40 14.39 -2.54
N VAL A 446 -0.92 14.58 -2.38
CA VAL A 446 -1.78 13.61 -1.69
C VAL A 446 -2.82 12.99 -2.64
N PRO A 447 -2.90 11.65 -2.73
CA PRO A 447 -3.98 11.00 -3.47
C PRO A 447 -5.31 11.18 -2.74
N LEU A 448 -6.37 11.51 -3.46
CA LEU A 448 -7.72 11.61 -2.91
C LEU A 448 -8.46 10.30 -3.14
N THR A 449 -9.01 9.72 -2.09
CA THR A 449 -9.92 8.58 -2.22
C THR A 449 -11.35 9.09 -2.16
N ILE A 450 -12.14 8.82 -3.20
CA ILE A 450 -13.58 9.14 -3.23
C ILE A 450 -14.35 7.82 -3.31
N GLU A 451 -15.20 7.53 -2.33
CA GLU A 451 -16.09 6.38 -2.35
C GLU A 451 -17.53 6.84 -2.58
N PHE A 452 -18.23 6.17 -3.49
CA PHE A 452 -19.64 6.41 -3.72
C PHE A 452 -20.46 5.32 -3.03
N ARG A 453 -21.45 5.74 -2.24
CA ARG A 453 -22.30 4.82 -1.48
C ARG A 453 -23.77 5.05 -1.82
N PRO A 454 -24.61 3.99 -1.86
CA PRO A 454 -26.04 4.16 -1.95
C PRO A 454 -26.55 4.80 -0.65
N ARG A 455 -27.50 5.71 -0.77
CA ARG A 455 -28.15 6.36 0.36
C ARG A 455 -28.86 5.33 1.27
N ARG A 456 -28.60 5.35 2.59
CA ARG A 456 -29.28 4.46 3.56
C ARG A 456 -30.66 5.00 3.93
N SER A 457 -31.58 4.11 4.31
CA SER A 457 -33.00 4.41 4.60
C SER A 457 -33.24 5.40 5.75
N GLU A 458 -32.26 5.59 6.63
CA GLU A 458 -32.34 6.51 7.78
C GLU A 458 -31.98 7.96 7.43
N GLU A 459 -31.29 8.20 6.30
CA GLU A 459 -30.86 9.55 5.86
C GLU A 459 -31.94 10.25 5.01
N ARG A 460 -33.23 9.87 5.10
CA ARG A 460 -34.29 10.26 4.15
C ARG A 460 -34.71 11.74 4.16
N GLU A 461 -34.20 12.56 5.08
CA GLU A 461 -34.64 13.96 5.24
C GLU A 461 -33.95 14.97 4.30
N GLU A 462 -32.78 14.67 3.72
CA GLU A 462 -32.09 15.62 2.83
C GLU A 462 -32.59 15.54 1.37
N ALA A 463 -33.09 16.64 0.82
CA ALA A 463 -33.48 16.68 -0.59
C ALA A 463 -32.25 16.47 -1.51
N PRO A 464 -32.38 15.74 -2.64
CA PRO A 464 -31.32 15.72 -3.66
C PRO A 464 -30.89 17.12 -4.04
N TRP A 465 -29.59 17.29 -4.28
CA TRP A 465 -29.11 18.51 -4.91
C TRP A 465 -29.85 18.67 -6.25
N PRO A 466 -30.34 19.89 -6.55
CA PRO A 466 -31.14 20.06 -7.74
C PRO A 466 -30.30 19.69 -8.97
N THR A 467 -30.91 18.93 -9.88
CA THR A 467 -30.34 18.67 -11.20
C THR A 467 -30.92 19.71 -12.16
N PRO A 468 -30.12 20.39 -12.99
CA PRO A 468 -30.66 21.25 -14.04
C PRO A 468 -31.65 20.47 -14.91
N SER A 469 -32.79 21.09 -15.20
CA SER A 469 -33.89 20.53 -15.99
C SER A 469 -33.55 20.36 -17.46
#